data_AF-A0A7V8NLU5-F1
#
_entry.id   AF-A0A7V8NLU5-F1
#
_cell.length_a   1.000
_cell.length_b   1.000
_cell.length_c   1.000
_cell.angle_alpha   90.00
_cell.angle_beta   90.00
_cell.angle_gamma   90.00
#
_symmetry.space_group_name_H-M   'P 1'
#
loop_
_entity.id
_entity.type
_entity.pdbx_description
1 polymer ?
#
loop_
_entity_poly.entity_id
_entity_poly.type
_entity_poly.pdbx_seq_one_letter_code
_entity_poly.pdbx_strand_id
1 'polypeptide(L)'
;NVHGVAVDPATRHVFVNDRNNHRIQVFDENGKYLYEWKIDADPSSLHLLYIGSGKTIWTYDRTTNKMVEWDLQGHLLYSWGSMGEFPGGLWGVHGMSVDQDGNLYVAEVDAGRVQKFRPRPGANPEFLVAKPIYSAWK
;
A
#
# COMPACT_ATOMS: atom_id res chain seq x y z
N ASN A 1 7.84 9.64 12.00
CA ASN A 1 7.16 10.52 11.03
C ASN A 1 6.06 9.67 10.41
N VAL A 2 4.82 9.98 10.78
CA VAL A 2 3.65 9.24 10.31
C VAL A 2 3.24 9.78 8.94
N HIS A 3 2.99 8.90 7.98
CA HIS A 3 2.82 9.28 6.59
C HIS A 3 1.62 8.64 5.88
N GLY A 4 1.12 7.52 6.40
CA GLY A 4 0.04 6.73 5.82
C GLY A 4 -0.69 5.94 6.91
N VAL A 5 -2.00 5.80 6.70
CA VAL A 5 -2.91 5.06 7.57
C VAL A 5 -3.85 4.23 6.71
N ALA A 6 -4.11 3.00 7.13
CA ALA A 6 -5.11 2.13 6.52
C ALA A 6 -5.84 1.34 7.60
N VAL A 7 -7.04 0.87 7.31
CA VAL A 7 -7.86 0.08 8.23
C VAL A 7 -8.10 -1.28 7.60
N ASP A 8 -7.90 -2.35 8.35
CA ASP A 8 -8.41 -3.67 7.96
C ASP A 8 -9.94 -3.70 8.21
N PRO A 9 -10.77 -3.79 7.16
CA PRO A 9 -12.21 -3.78 7.31
C PRO A 9 -12.77 -5.02 8.03
N ALA A 10 -12.01 -6.12 8.10
CA ALA A 10 -12.46 -7.34 8.79
C ALA A 10 -12.26 -7.26 10.31
N THR A 11 -11.11 -6.76 10.77
CA THR A 11 -10.76 -6.69 12.20
C THR A 11 -10.94 -5.30 12.81
N ARG A 12 -11.11 -4.27 11.99
CA ARG A 12 -11.06 -2.84 12.35
C ARG A 12 -9.72 -2.37 12.91
N HIS A 13 -8.67 -3.16 12.78
CA HIS A 13 -7.33 -2.75 13.14
C HIS A 13 -6.86 -1.59 12.24
N VAL A 14 -6.26 -0.57 12.85
CA VAL A 14 -5.71 0.61 12.20
C VAL A 14 -4.21 0.46 12.08
N PHE A 15 -3.70 0.41 10.85
CA PHE A 15 -2.28 0.31 10.52
C PHE A 15 -1.75 1.70 10.22
N VAL A 16 -0.66 2.07 10.89
CA VAL A 16 -0.03 3.40 10.76
C VAL A 16 1.44 3.21 10.42
N ASN A 17 1.89 3.79 9.32
CA ASN A 17 3.31 3.76 9.00
C ASN A 17 4.07 4.83 9.80
N ASP A 18 5.20 4.47 10.37
CA ASP A 18 6.09 5.40 11.07
C ASP A 18 7.46 5.34 10.40
N ARG A 19 7.55 6.01 9.25
CA ARG A 19 8.62 5.78 8.26
C ARG A 19 10.02 6.00 8.84
N ASN A 20 10.19 7.03 9.66
CA ASN A 20 11.50 7.37 10.26
C ASN A 20 11.93 6.36 11.33
N ASN A 21 11.01 5.54 11.83
CA ASN A 21 11.28 4.49 12.82
C ASN A 21 11.19 3.08 12.21
N HIS A 22 11.11 2.98 10.87
CA HIS A 22 11.11 1.73 10.10
C HIS A 22 10.15 0.68 10.66
N ARG A 23 8.92 1.11 10.97
CA ARG A 23 7.89 0.24 11.56
C ARG A 23 6.49 0.56 11.07
N ILE A 24 5.62 -0.44 11.16
CA ILE A 24 4.17 -0.27 11.12
C ILE A 24 3.64 -0.52 12.53
N GLN A 25 2.87 0.43 13.05
CA GLN A 25 2.15 0.29 14.31
C GLN A 25 0.70 -0.08 14.03
N VAL A 26 0.14 -0.95 14.87
CA VAL A 26 -1.23 -1.43 14.74
C VAL A 26 -2.01 -1.06 16.00
N PHE A 27 -3.17 -0.46 15.79
CA PHE A 27 -4.09 -0.01 16.84
C PHE A 27 -5.47 -0.66 16.66
N ASP A 28 -6.29 -0.66 17.70
CA ASP A 28 -7.73 -0.87 17.53
C ASP A 28 -8.42 0.39 16.98
N GLU A 29 -9.71 0.30 16.68
CA GLU A 29 -10.48 1.42 16.13
C GLU A 29 -10.63 2.62 17.08
N ASN A 30 -10.32 2.45 18.37
CA ASN A 30 -10.36 3.50 19.39
C ASN A 30 -8.96 4.11 19.64
N GLY A 31 -7.94 3.67 18.88
CA GLY A 31 -6.57 4.17 18.99
C GLY A 31 -5.75 3.52 20.09
N LYS A 32 -6.20 2.40 20.68
CA LYS A 32 -5.38 1.62 21.61
C LYS A 32 -4.30 0.89 20.84
N TYR A 33 -3.05 1.08 21.21
CA TYR A 33 -1.93 0.31 20.64
C TYR A 33 -2.10 -1.19 20.90
N LEU A 34 -1.91 -2.01 19.86
CA LEU A 34 -1.97 -3.46 19.92
C LEU A 34 -0.58 -4.07 19.79
N TYR A 35 0.10 -3.82 18.67
CA TYR A 35 1.43 -4.35 18.37
C TYR A 35 2.10 -3.53 17.25
N GLU A 36 3.37 -3.84 16.96
CA GLU A 36 4.10 -3.29 15.83
C GLU A 36 4.94 -4.38 15.16
N TRP A 37 5.31 -4.14 13.91
CA TRP A 37 6.32 -4.92 13.21
C TRP A 37 7.32 -4.01 12.53
N LYS A 38 8.57 -4.48 12.44
CA LYS A 38 9.68 -3.77 11.83
C LYS A 38 9.74 -4.05 10.33
N ILE A 39 10.15 -3.04 9.57
CA ILE A 39 10.42 -3.19 8.14
C ILE A 39 11.91 -3.43 8.02
N ASP A 40 12.27 -4.70 7.81
CA ASP A 40 13.66 -5.18 7.79
C ASP A 40 14.34 -4.92 6.43
N ALA A 41 14.19 -3.69 5.95
CA ALA A 41 14.86 -3.16 4.77
C ALA A 41 15.39 -1.79 5.16
N ASP A 42 16.71 -1.68 5.31
CA ASP A 42 17.38 -0.44 5.70
C ASP A 42 18.04 0.22 4.47
N PRO A 43 17.73 1.49 4.14
CA PRO A 43 16.60 2.28 4.65
C PRO A 43 15.31 1.91 3.92
N SER A 44 14.17 1.86 4.62
CA SER A 44 12.84 1.80 4.01
C SER A 44 12.09 3.09 4.28
N SER A 45 11.45 3.64 3.26
CA SER A 45 10.67 4.86 3.37
C SER A 45 9.29 4.64 2.75
N LEU A 46 8.42 3.98 3.51
CA LEU A 46 7.05 3.74 3.06
C LEU A 46 6.27 5.05 3.03
N HIS A 47 5.66 5.36 1.90
CA HIS A 47 4.93 6.62 1.68
C HIS A 47 3.41 6.48 1.73
N LEU A 48 2.88 5.27 1.63
CA LEU A 48 1.45 5.02 1.68
C LEU A 48 1.18 3.66 2.32
N LEU A 49 -0.04 3.50 2.81
CA LEU A 49 -0.65 2.22 3.14
C LEU A 49 -2.00 2.12 2.42
N TYR A 50 -2.29 0.97 1.83
CA TYR A 50 -3.57 0.65 1.23
C TYR A 50 -3.99 -0.75 1.65
N ILE A 51 -5.21 -0.89 2.18
CA ILE A 51 -5.83 -2.18 2.46
C ILE A 51 -7.15 -2.24 1.69
N GLY A 52 -7.24 -3.17 0.76
CA GLY A 52 -8.47 -3.49 0.02
C GLY A 52 -9.14 -4.76 0.56
N SER A 53 -9.92 -5.40 -0.31
CA SER A 53 -10.61 -6.68 -0.02
C SER A 53 -9.70 -7.90 0.14
N GLY A 54 -8.41 -7.80 -0.22
CA GLY A 54 -7.47 -8.92 -0.29
C GLY A 54 -6.82 -9.32 1.03
N LYS A 55 -7.11 -8.62 2.13
CA LYS A 55 -6.45 -8.81 3.44
C LYS A 55 -4.92 -8.71 3.38
N THR A 56 -4.42 -7.88 2.47
CA THR A 56 -2.99 -7.54 2.35
C THR A 56 -2.83 -6.03 2.45
N ILE A 57 -1.61 -5.60 2.73
CA ILE A 57 -1.23 -4.19 2.81
C ILE A 57 -0.36 -3.89 1.60
N TRP A 58 -0.81 -2.95 0.78
CA TRP A 58 0.00 -2.39 -0.30
C TRP A 58 0.65 -1.09 0.14
N THR A 59 1.91 -0.93 -0.24
CA THR A 59 2.75 0.21 0.12
C THR A 59 3.59 0.63 -1.08
N TYR A 60 4.10 1.85 -1.06
CA TYR A 60 5.19 2.27 -1.94
C TYR A 60 6.41 2.58 -1.09
N ASP A 61 7.51 1.88 -1.36
CA ASP A 61 8.79 2.14 -0.72
C ASP A 61 9.64 3.05 -1.61
N ARG A 62 9.92 4.26 -1.12
CA ARG A 62 10.71 5.24 -1.85
C ARG A 62 12.17 4.81 -2.04
N THR A 63 12.73 4.03 -1.13
CA THR A 63 14.14 3.63 -1.25
C THR A 63 14.32 2.68 -2.43
N THR A 64 13.44 1.70 -2.54
CA THR A 64 13.50 0.70 -3.62
C THR A 64 12.75 1.13 -4.89
N ASN A 65 11.94 2.19 -4.82
CA ASN A 65 11.00 2.63 -5.86
C ASN A 65 10.06 1.51 -6.31
N LYS A 66 9.56 0.75 -5.35
CA LYS A 66 8.67 -0.39 -5.59
C LYS A 66 7.34 -0.22 -4.89
N MET A 67 6.30 -0.74 -5.54
CA MET A 67 5.10 -1.17 -4.85
C MET A 67 5.43 -2.47 -4.12
N VAL A 68 5.05 -2.56 -2.86
CA VAL A 68 5.35 -3.70 -1.99
C VAL A 68 4.07 -4.14 -1.28
N GLU A 69 3.80 -5.44 -1.36
CA GLU A 69 2.67 -6.10 -0.73
C GLU A 69 3.14 -6.91 0.49
N TRP A 70 2.41 -6.76 1.58
CA TRP A 70 2.64 -7.43 2.85
C TRP A 70 1.37 -8.15 3.29
N ASP A 71 1.51 -9.23 4.05
CA ASP A 71 0.39 -9.71 4.87
C ASP A 71 0.16 -8.76 6.08
N LEU A 72 -0.91 -9.01 6.83
CA LEU A 72 -1.26 -8.20 8.01
C LEU A 72 -0.30 -8.39 9.20
N GLN A 73 0.62 -9.35 9.11
CA GLN A 73 1.64 -9.67 10.12
C GLN A 73 3.01 -9.06 9.78
N GLY A 74 3.15 -8.46 8.59
CA GLY A 74 4.38 -7.80 8.14
C GLY A 74 5.31 -8.69 7.32
N HIS A 75 4.87 -9.86 6.86
CA HIS A 75 5.66 -10.68 5.94
C HIS A 75 5.51 -10.14 4.51
N LEU A 76 6.65 -9.99 3.82
CA LEU A 76 6.69 -9.61 2.42
C LEU A 76 6.08 -10.71 1.54
N LEU A 77 5.09 -10.36 0.73
CA LEU A 77 4.43 -11.28 -0.20
C LEU A 77 4.90 -11.07 -1.63
N TYR A 78 4.93 -9.81 -2.08
CA TYR A 78 5.20 -9.47 -3.46
C TYR A 78 5.75 -8.04 -3.60
N SER A 79 6.49 -7.78 -4.67
CA SER A 79 6.89 -6.42 -5.02
C SER A 79 7.08 -6.25 -6.52
N TRP A 80 6.79 -5.06 -7.03
CA TRP A 80 6.98 -4.72 -8.44
C TRP A 80 7.21 -3.22 -8.62
N GLY A 81 7.66 -2.84 -9.81
CA GLY A 81 7.95 -1.45 -10.17
C GLY A 81 9.44 -1.20 -10.39
N SER A 82 9.72 -0.10 -11.07
CA SER A 82 11.07 0.39 -11.32
C SER A 82 11.03 1.91 -11.35
N MET A 83 12.09 2.56 -10.87
CA MET A 83 12.18 4.01 -10.90
C MET A 83 12.17 4.52 -12.35
N GLY A 84 11.34 5.52 -12.65
CA GLY A 84 11.44 6.24 -13.91
C GLY A 84 10.22 7.07 -14.27
N GLU A 85 10.43 8.02 -15.18
CA GLU A 85 9.42 8.95 -15.67
C GLU A 85 8.75 8.49 -16.98
N PHE A 86 8.91 7.23 -17.38
CA PHE A 86 8.23 6.64 -18.53
C PHE A 86 6.90 5.97 -18.11
N PRO A 87 5.98 5.64 -19.05
CA PRO A 87 4.76 4.91 -18.74
C PRO A 87 5.05 3.58 -18.03
N GLY A 88 4.57 3.43 -16.81
CA GLY A 88 4.79 2.26 -15.96
C GLY A 88 6.04 2.31 -15.07
N GLY A 89 6.93 3.28 -15.26
CA GLY A 89 7.94 3.64 -14.25
C GLY A 89 7.25 4.36 -13.08
N LEU A 90 7.78 4.25 -11.87
CA LEU A 90 7.21 4.85 -10.66
C LEU A 90 8.23 5.77 -10.00
N TRP A 91 7.81 6.95 -9.56
CA TRP A 91 8.68 7.81 -8.76
C TRP A 91 7.89 8.62 -7.73
N GLY A 92 8.10 8.28 -6.45
CA GLY A 92 7.53 9.01 -5.33
C GLY A 92 6.01 8.87 -5.22
N VAL A 93 5.46 7.66 -5.37
CA VAL A 93 4.03 7.41 -5.16
C VAL A 93 3.66 7.72 -3.71
N HIS A 94 2.65 8.57 -3.51
CA HIS A 94 2.13 8.95 -2.18
C HIS A 94 0.65 8.62 -1.99
N GLY A 95 -0.06 8.30 -3.08
CA GLY A 95 -1.46 7.93 -3.02
C GLY A 95 -1.76 6.89 -4.07
N MET A 96 -2.73 6.02 -3.76
CA MET A 96 -3.25 5.05 -4.72
C MET A 96 -4.72 4.74 -4.46
N SER A 97 -5.39 4.27 -5.48
CA SER A 97 -6.75 3.72 -5.39
C SER A 97 -6.96 2.67 -6.48
N VAL A 98 -7.92 1.79 -6.29
CA VAL A 98 -8.32 0.77 -7.25
C VAL A 98 -9.80 0.93 -7.55
N ASP A 99 -10.21 0.82 -8.81
CA ASP A 99 -11.63 0.81 -9.18
C ASP A 99 -12.23 -0.60 -9.18
N GLN A 100 -13.54 -0.71 -9.44
CA GLN A 100 -14.24 -1.99 -9.44
C GLN A 100 -13.83 -2.93 -10.58
N ASP A 101 -13.21 -2.40 -11.63
CA ASP A 101 -12.64 -3.18 -12.72
C ASP A 101 -11.21 -3.66 -12.40
N GLY A 102 -10.67 -3.28 -11.25
CA GLY A 102 -9.31 -3.62 -10.83
C GLY A 102 -8.25 -2.71 -11.45
N ASN A 103 -8.61 -1.57 -12.06
CA ASN A 103 -7.62 -0.62 -12.51
C ASN A 103 -7.00 0.09 -11.31
N LEU A 104 -5.67 0.11 -11.26
CA LEU A 104 -4.89 0.81 -10.24
C LEU A 104 -4.57 2.23 -10.70
N TYR A 105 -4.78 3.19 -9.83
CA TYR A 105 -4.41 4.59 -10.01
C TYR A 105 -3.35 4.94 -8.97
N VAL A 106 -2.28 5.61 -9.39
CA VAL A 106 -1.23 6.08 -8.49
C VAL A 106 -1.00 7.57 -8.69
N ALA A 107 -0.73 8.28 -7.60
CA ALA A 107 -0.35 9.70 -7.60
C ALA A 107 1.12 9.82 -7.16
N GLU A 108 1.94 10.34 -8.06
CA GLU A 108 3.39 10.47 -7.94
C GLU A 108 3.75 11.93 -7.65
N VAL A 109 4.26 12.18 -6.44
CA VAL A 109 4.69 13.52 -6.02
C VAL A 109 6.02 13.89 -6.66
N ASP A 110 6.96 12.95 -6.75
CA ASP A 110 8.30 13.23 -7.27
C ASP A 110 8.27 13.40 -8.81
N ALA A 111 7.53 12.57 -9.54
CA ALA A 111 7.32 12.73 -10.99
C ALA A 111 6.24 13.76 -11.37
N GLY A 112 5.49 14.30 -10.40
CA GLY A 112 4.44 15.29 -10.65
C GLY A 112 3.31 14.79 -11.56
N ARG A 113 2.92 13.52 -11.46
CA ARG A 113 1.97 12.88 -12.38
C ARG A 113 1.02 11.89 -11.72
N VAL A 114 0.01 11.49 -12.49
CA VAL A 114 -0.89 10.38 -12.14
C VAL A 114 -0.79 9.33 -13.24
N GLN A 115 -0.78 8.06 -12.84
CA GLN A 115 -0.82 6.94 -13.78
C GLN A 115 -2.00 6.00 -13.50
N LYS A 116 -2.58 5.45 -14.57
CA LYS A 116 -3.59 4.39 -14.53
C LYS A 116 -3.00 3.11 -15.12
N PHE A 117 -3.05 2.03 -14.35
CA PHE A 117 -2.68 0.68 -14.73
C PHE A 117 -3.93 -0.17 -14.92
N ARG A 118 -3.97 -0.97 -15.98
CA ARG A 118 -5.04 -1.93 -16.23
C ARG A 118 -4.49 -3.35 -16.06
N PRO A 119 -5.21 -4.27 -15.40
CA PRO A 119 -4.85 -5.68 -15.40
C PRO A 119 -4.73 -6.20 -16.84
N ARG A 120 -3.68 -6.97 -17.12
CA ARG A 120 -3.57 -7.68 -18.39
C ARG A 120 -4.63 -8.79 -18.46
N PRO A 121 -5.13 -9.15 -19.66
CA PRO A 121 -5.94 -10.35 -19.82
C PRO A 121 -5.24 -11.57 -19.21
N GLY A 122 -5.93 -12.31 -18.34
CA GLY A 122 -5.37 -13.50 -17.67
C GLY A 122 -4.34 -13.21 -16.57
N ALA A 123 -4.22 -11.97 -16.09
CA ALA A 123 -3.38 -11.67 -14.93
C ALA A 123 -3.80 -12.51 -13.72
N ASN A 124 -2.83 -13.07 -12.99
CA ASN A 124 -3.10 -13.77 -11.74
C ASN A 124 -3.73 -12.78 -10.74
N PRO A 125 -4.96 -13.01 -10.27
CA PRO A 125 -5.62 -12.14 -9.29
C PRO A 125 -4.84 -11.97 -7.98
N GLU A 126 -4.00 -12.94 -7.60
CA GLU A 126 -3.20 -12.88 -6.37
C GLU A 126 -2.14 -11.77 -6.39
N PHE A 127 -1.74 -11.29 -7.57
CA PHE A 127 -0.76 -10.20 -7.71
C PHE A 127 -1.41 -8.86 -8.08
N LEU A 128 -2.74 -8.80 -8.13
CA LEU A 128 -3.46 -7.56 -8.34
C LEU A 128 -3.67 -6.86 -7.00
N VAL A 129 -3.50 -5.54 -6.99
CA VAL A 129 -3.92 -4.74 -5.85
C VAL A 129 -5.43 -4.95 -5.65
N ALA A 130 -5.80 -5.38 -4.44
CA ALA A 130 -7.17 -5.72 -4.14
C ALA A 130 -8.13 -4.53 -4.33
N LYS A 131 -9.38 -4.84 -4.71
CA LYS A 131 -10.43 -3.83 -4.90
C LYS A 131 -10.81 -3.17 -3.57
N PRO A 132 -11.28 -1.91 -3.59
CA PRO A 132 -11.77 -1.25 -2.39
C PRO A 132 -13.00 -1.97 -1.84
N ILE A 133 -13.16 -1.95 -0.52
CA ILE A 133 -14.38 -2.37 0.15
C ILE A 133 -15.28 -1.15 0.27
N TYR A 134 -16.41 -1.16 -0.44
CA TYR A 134 -17.46 -0.18 -0.16
C TYR A 134 -18.17 -0.60 1.12
N SER A 135 -18.18 0.30 2.10
CA SER A 135 -19.13 0.18 3.19
C SER A 135 -20.53 0.25 2.58
N ALA A 136 -21.25 -0.87 2.60
CA ALA A 136 -22.68 -0.86 2.41
C ALA A 136 -23.29 -0.24 3.67
N TRP A 137 -23.19 1.08 3.81
CA TRP A 137 -24.05 1.81 4.72
C TRP A 137 -25.48 1.60 4.19
N LYS A 138 -26.22 0.70 4.85
CA LYS A 138 -27.67 0.63 4.78
C LYS A 138 -28.24 1.39 5.96
#